data_AF-A0A846DGC0-F1
#
_entry.id   AF-A0A846DGC0-F1
#
_cell.length_a   1.000
_cell.length_b   1.000
_cell.length_c   1.000
_cell.angle_alpha   90.00
_cell.angle_beta   90.00
_cell.angle_gamma   90.00
#
_symmetry.space_group_name_H-M   'P 1'
#
loop_
_entity.id
_entity.type
_entity.pdbx_description
1 polymer ?
#
loop_
_entity_poly.entity_id
_entity_poly.type
_entity_poly.pdbx_seq_one_letter_code
_entity_poly.pdbx_strand_id
1 'polypeptide(L)'
;MSDNYKADCLQRLDTVDLVESWFELDDDDRRGLHDYLNTAPADQDCPENQQEVEEKLREIEKTVVAEYSVENFVSTLSTYKIAIHFLETRQDLKSEAEAIRESLSAKGISETNIKISGLSQAWFDANGGLSSDQIRYERNSELQAAIALQRILEKAYPKKQFHLQTIRGSSPNYISIFLK
;
A
#
# COMPACT_ATOMS: atom_id res chain seq x y z
N MET A 1 34.44 6.21 3.84
CA MET A 1 34.13 5.89 2.42
C MET A 1 32.89 6.69 2.07
N SER A 2 32.99 7.48 1.01
CA SER A 2 32.35 8.79 0.92
C SER A 2 30.94 8.77 0.31
N ASP A 3 30.14 9.75 0.72
CA ASP A 3 28.81 10.10 0.19
C ASP A 3 28.75 10.21 -1.35
N ASN A 4 29.89 10.27 -2.04
CA ASN A 4 29.99 10.23 -3.49
C ASN A 4 29.59 8.88 -4.08
N TYR A 5 29.82 7.76 -3.39
CA TYR A 5 29.44 6.43 -3.90
C TYR A 5 27.92 6.27 -4.02
N LYS A 6 27.20 6.75 -3.00
CA LYS A 6 25.74 6.75 -2.94
C LYS A 6 25.13 7.64 -4.01
N ALA A 7 25.73 8.82 -4.24
CA ALA A 7 25.32 9.73 -5.29
C ALA A 7 25.54 9.12 -6.69
N ASP A 8 26.69 8.49 -6.94
CA ASP A 8 27.04 7.91 -8.24
C ASP A 8 26.17 6.68 -8.59
N CYS A 9 25.81 5.88 -7.58
CA CYS A 9 24.95 4.71 -7.74
C CYS A 9 23.47 5.11 -7.97
N LEU A 10 22.97 6.13 -7.27
CA LEU A 10 21.65 6.72 -7.52
C LEU A 10 21.58 7.40 -8.89
N GLN A 11 22.64 8.11 -9.28
CA GLN A 11 22.71 8.80 -10.57
C GLN A 11 22.78 7.80 -11.74
N ARG A 12 23.45 6.65 -11.56
CA ARG A 12 23.45 5.56 -12.54
C ARG A 12 22.07 4.92 -12.70
N LEU A 13 21.35 4.69 -11.61
CA LEU A 13 19.95 4.21 -11.64
C LEU A 13 19.00 5.19 -12.33
N ASP A 14 19.24 6.50 -12.17
CA ASP A 14 18.48 7.57 -12.85
C ASP A 14 18.80 7.69 -14.35
N THR A 15 20.01 7.30 -14.77
CA THR A 15 20.47 7.40 -16.19
C THR A 15 20.18 6.18 -17.05
N VAL A 16 19.84 5.03 -16.45
CA VAL A 16 19.40 3.88 -17.23
C VAL A 16 17.95 4.16 -17.64
N ASP A 17 17.65 4.10 -18.94
CA ASP A 17 16.32 4.20 -19.57
C ASP A 17 15.28 3.16 -19.08
N LEU A 18 15.44 2.63 -17.86
CA LEU A 18 14.38 1.96 -17.09
C LEU A 18 13.31 2.96 -16.63
N VAL A 19 13.56 4.28 -16.73
CA VAL A 19 12.61 5.34 -16.38
C VAL A 19 11.27 5.18 -17.12
N GLU A 20 11.24 4.61 -18.34
CA GLU A 20 9.97 4.37 -19.02
C GLU A 20 9.17 3.20 -18.41
N SER A 21 9.80 2.23 -17.73
CA SER A 21 9.09 1.22 -16.91
C SER A 21 8.89 1.67 -15.46
N TRP A 22 9.58 2.73 -15.01
CA TRP A 22 9.37 3.36 -13.69
C TRP A 22 8.05 4.15 -13.62
N PHE A 23 7.47 4.51 -14.77
CA PHE A 23 6.15 5.14 -14.84
C PHE A 23 4.99 4.16 -14.74
N GLU A 24 5.23 2.84 -14.84
CA GLU A 24 4.22 1.80 -14.64
C GLU A 24 4.18 1.26 -13.20
N LEU A 25 5.17 1.61 -12.37
CA LEU A 25 5.15 1.35 -10.93
C LEU A 25 4.38 2.47 -10.23
N ASP A 26 3.54 2.11 -9.27
CA ASP A 26 2.86 3.10 -8.45
C ASP A 26 3.87 3.87 -7.55
N ASP A 27 3.46 5.06 -7.10
CA ASP A 27 4.32 5.97 -6.33
C ASP A 27 4.83 5.37 -5.01
N ASP A 28 4.20 4.28 -4.55
CA ASP A 28 4.51 3.60 -3.29
C ASP A 28 5.55 2.47 -3.50
N ASP A 29 5.49 1.72 -4.61
CA ASP A 29 6.52 0.75 -5.01
C ASP A 29 7.86 1.44 -5.30
N ARG A 30 7.82 2.63 -5.92
CA ARG A 30 9.02 3.47 -6.15
C ARG A 30 9.67 3.92 -4.83
N ARG A 31 8.87 4.13 -3.78
CA ARG A 31 9.34 4.61 -2.48
C ARG A 31 9.86 3.47 -1.60
N GLY A 32 9.24 2.29 -1.66
CA GLY A 32 9.76 1.08 -1.00
C GLY A 32 11.14 0.68 -1.50
N LEU A 33 11.37 0.80 -2.82
CA LEU A 33 12.67 0.58 -3.42
C LEU A 33 13.71 1.63 -2.97
N HIS A 34 13.29 2.90 -2.85
CA HIS A 34 14.13 3.98 -2.37
C HIS A 34 14.53 3.81 -0.89
N ASP A 35 13.62 3.32 -0.03
CA ASP A 35 13.91 3.03 1.38
C ASP A 35 14.82 1.79 1.54
N TYR A 36 14.68 0.79 0.66
CA TYR A 36 15.58 -0.37 0.61
C TYR A 36 17.00 0.01 0.19
N LEU A 37 17.17 0.84 -0.85
CA LEU A 37 18.48 1.38 -1.26
C LEU A 37 19.13 2.26 -0.17
N ASN A 38 18.32 2.86 0.71
CA ASN A 38 18.82 3.64 1.84
C ASN A 38 19.17 2.80 3.09
N THR A 39 18.71 1.56 3.16
CA THR A 39 18.96 0.63 4.28
C THR A 39 19.88 -0.54 3.90
N ALA A 40 20.20 -0.70 2.61
CA ALA A 40 21.21 -1.64 2.15
C ALA A 40 22.56 -1.38 2.84
N PRO A 41 23.24 -2.43 3.33
CA PRO A 41 24.53 -2.28 4.01
C PRO A 41 25.54 -1.65 3.05
N ALA A 42 26.28 -0.65 3.53
CA ALA A 42 27.25 0.15 2.77
C ALA A 42 28.42 -0.66 2.15
N ASP A 43 28.45 -1.97 2.38
CA ASP A 43 29.46 -2.92 1.93
C ASP A 43 29.01 -3.77 0.72
N GLN A 44 27.83 -3.51 0.14
CA GLN A 44 27.40 -4.15 -1.10
C GLN A 44 27.92 -3.40 -2.32
N ASP A 45 28.68 -4.10 -3.16
CA ASP A 45 29.15 -3.57 -4.44
C ASP A 45 27.95 -3.21 -5.35
N CYS A 46 27.96 -1.97 -5.83
CA CYS A 46 27.06 -1.43 -6.84
C CYS A 46 27.18 -2.29 -8.10
N PRO A 47 26.06 -2.79 -8.64
CA PRO A 47 26.06 -3.56 -9.88
C PRO A 47 26.72 -2.75 -11.02
N GLU A 48 27.64 -3.39 -11.74
CA GLU A 48 28.51 -2.69 -12.71
C GLU A 48 27.84 -2.51 -14.08
N ASN A 49 26.74 -3.23 -14.34
CA ASN A 49 26.00 -3.15 -15.59
C ASN A 49 24.48 -3.25 -15.39
N GLN A 50 23.75 -2.77 -16.41
CA GLN A 50 22.29 -2.69 -16.42
C GLN A 50 21.59 -4.03 -16.19
N GLN A 51 22.17 -5.13 -16.68
CA GLN A 51 21.59 -6.47 -16.55
C GLN A 51 21.64 -6.97 -15.10
N GLU A 52 22.70 -6.64 -14.37
CA GLU A 52 22.87 -6.93 -12.95
C GLU A 52 21.96 -6.05 -12.07
N VAL A 53 21.70 -4.80 -12.48
CA VAL A 53 20.68 -3.94 -11.85
C VAL A 53 19.29 -4.56 -12.01
N GLU A 54 18.90 -4.93 -13.23
CA GLU A 54 17.59 -5.53 -13.51
C GLU A 54 17.38 -6.87 -12.80
N GLU A 55 18.44 -7.69 -12.70
CA GLU A 55 18.40 -8.96 -11.97
C GLU A 55 18.26 -8.73 -10.46
N LYS A 56 19.05 -7.82 -9.86
CA LYS A 56 18.90 -7.45 -8.45
C LYS A 56 17.53 -6.82 -8.16
N LEU A 57 16.99 -5.99 -9.07
CA LEU A 57 15.65 -5.43 -8.92
C LEU A 57 14.56 -6.51 -8.97
N ARG A 58 14.67 -7.48 -9.89
CA ARG A 58 13.75 -8.64 -9.94
C ARG A 58 13.87 -9.53 -8.72
N GLU A 59 15.08 -9.68 -8.17
CA GLU A 59 15.27 -10.41 -6.91
C GLU A 59 14.64 -9.64 -5.74
N ILE A 60 14.86 -8.32 -5.63
CA ILE A 60 14.21 -7.48 -4.61
C ILE A 60 12.69 -7.53 -4.76
N GLU A 61 12.15 -7.42 -5.98
CA GLU A 61 10.72 -7.53 -6.25
C GLU A 61 10.19 -8.91 -5.84
N LYS A 62 10.90 -9.99 -6.18
CA LYS A 62 10.57 -11.35 -5.71
C LYS A 62 10.66 -11.49 -4.20
N THR A 63 11.65 -10.90 -3.55
CA THR A 63 11.84 -10.98 -2.09
C THR A 63 10.77 -10.17 -1.37
N VAL A 64 10.42 -8.99 -1.85
CA VAL A 64 9.28 -8.20 -1.36
C VAL A 64 8.00 -9.00 -1.54
N VAL A 65 7.72 -9.52 -2.74
CA VAL A 65 6.50 -10.31 -3.01
C VAL A 65 6.47 -11.62 -2.21
N ALA A 66 7.61 -12.26 -1.92
CA ALA A 66 7.70 -13.52 -1.18
C ALA A 66 7.71 -13.35 0.36
N GLU A 67 8.28 -12.25 0.89
CA GLU A 67 8.20 -11.89 2.31
C GLU A 67 6.81 -11.37 2.71
N TYR A 68 6.00 -10.99 1.73
CA TYR A 68 4.59 -10.65 1.90
C TYR A 68 3.67 -11.85 1.56
N SER A 69 3.87 -12.98 2.26
CA SER A 69 2.89 -14.06 2.24
C SER A 69 1.54 -13.58 2.79
N VAL A 70 0.43 -14.20 2.35
CA VAL A 70 -0.91 -13.86 2.86
C VAL A 70 -0.97 -13.97 4.39
N GLU A 71 -0.21 -14.88 4.99
CA GLU A 71 -0.10 -15.07 6.44
C GLU A 71 0.56 -13.88 7.13
N ASN A 72 1.62 -13.32 6.53
CA ASN A 72 2.26 -12.09 7.03
C ASN A 72 1.30 -10.89 6.96
N PHE A 73 0.56 -10.74 5.86
CA PHE A 73 -0.46 -9.68 5.74
C PHE A 73 -1.56 -9.76 6.79
N VAL A 74 -2.04 -10.97 7.09
CA VAL A 74 -3.08 -11.18 8.10
C VAL A 74 -2.56 -10.86 9.50
N SER A 75 -1.32 -11.26 9.80
CA SER A 75 -0.67 -10.91 11.07
C SER A 75 -0.53 -9.39 11.24
N THR A 76 -0.10 -8.68 10.20
CA THR A 76 0.00 -7.22 10.19
C THR A 76 -1.37 -6.59 10.38
N LEU A 77 -2.38 -6.96 9.61
CA LEU A 77 -3.72 -6.35 9.69
C LEU A 77 -4.45 -6.65 11.00
N SER A 78 -4.12 -7.75 11.68
CA SER A 78 -4.77 -8.13 12.93
C SER A 78 -4.50 -7.17 14.09
N THR A 79 -3.47 -6.33 14.01
CA THR A 79 -3.16 -5.31 15.02
C THR A 79 -3.84 -3.96 14.77
N TYR A 80 -4.53 -3.80 13.64
CA TYR A 80 -5.15 -2.55 13.22
C TYR A 80 -6.68 -2.62 13.32
N LYS A 81 -7.30 -1.49 13.61
CA LYS A 81 -8.73 -1.28 13.39
C LYS A 81 -8.94 -0.87 11.94
N ILE A 82 -9.85 -1.55 11.26
CA ILE A 82 -10.23 -1.29 9.87
C ILE A 82 -11.64 -0.71 9.89
N ALA A 83 -11.84 0.46 9.29
CA ALA A 83 -13.16 1.05 9.15
C ALA A 83 -13.56 1.14 7.68
N ILE A 84 -14.73 0.62 7.33
CA ILE A 84 -15.29 0.68 5.99
C ILE A 84 -16.42 1.70 6.02
N HIS A 85 -16.19 2.81 5.33
CA HIS A 85 -17.13 3.91 5.20
C HIS A 85 -17.79 3.86 3.82
N PHE A 86 -19.11 3.88 3.78
CA PHE A 86 -19.87 3.89 2.52
C PHE A 86 -20.84 5.07 2.47
N LEU A 87 -21.19 5.52 1.28
CA LEU A 87 -22.22 6.54 1.10
C LEU A 87 -23.60 5.98 1.49
N GLU A 88 -24.19 6.51 2.56
CA GLU A 88 -25.40 5.95 3.19
C GLU A 88 -26.63 5.92 2.26
N THR A 89 -26.68 6.84 1.28
CA THR A 89 -27.76 6.89 0.29
C THR A 89 -27.69 5.76 -0.75
N ARG A 90 -26.60 4.98 -0.77
CA ARG A 90 -26.34 3.90 -1.73
C ARG A 90 -26.32 2.53 -1.05
N GLN A 91 -27.44 1.82 -1.16
CA GLN A 91 -27.62 0.50 -0.55
C GLN A 91 -26.70 -0.57 -1.14
N ASP A 92 -26.32 -0.44 -2.41
CA ASP A 92 -25.37 -1.33 -3.07
C ASP A 92 -23.97 -1.26 -2.44
N LEU A 93 -23.54 -0.08 -1.99
CA LEU A 93 -22.27 0.09 -1.28
C LEU A 93 -22.30 -0.48 0.14
N LYS A 94 -23.47 -0.51 0.79
CA LYS A 94 -23.63 -1.21 2.06
C LYS A 94 -23.37 -2.71 1.89
N SER A 95 -23.98 -3.32 0.88
CA SER A 95 -23.73 -4.73 0.55
C SER A 95 -22.28 -4.99 0.19
N GLU A 96 -21.65 -4.03 -0.51
CA GLU A 96 -20.22 -4.12 -0.83
C GLU A 96 -19.33 -4.04 0.42
N ALA A 97 -19.61 -3.12 1.34
CA ALA A 97 -18.89 -3.02 2.61
C ALA A 97 -18.99 -4.30 3.45
N GLU A 98 -20.17 -4.92 3.48
CA GLU A 98 -20.39 -6.22 4.12
C GLU A 98 -19.58 -7.33 3.44
N ALA A 99 -19.57 -7.38 2.11
CA ALA A 99 -18.78 -8.35 1.34
C ALA A 99 -17.27 -8.19 1.56
N ILE A 100 -16.79 -6.94 1.69
CA ILE A 100 -15.39 -6.65 2.04
C ILE A 100 -15.09 -7.18 3.44
N ARG A 101 -15.96 -6.91 4.43
CA ARG A 101 -15.79 -7.44 5.79
C ARG A 101 -15.70 -8.97 5.76
N GLU A 102 -16.63 -9.64 5.08
CA GLU A 102 -16.63 -11.11 4.96
C GLU A 102 -15.35 -11.62 4.31
N SER A 103 -14.85 -10.95 3.27
CA SER A 103 -13.60 -11.32 2.60
C SER A 103 -12.38 -11.18 3.52
N LEU A 104 -12.32 -10.12 4.33
CA LEU A 104 -11.28 -9.92 5.32
C LEU A 104 -11.36 -10.95 6.46
N SER A 105 -12.57 -11.23 6.95
CA SER A 105 -12.83 -12.28 7.94
C SER A 105 -12.41 -13.66 7.45
N ALA A 106 -12.69 -13.99 6.19
CA ALA A 106 -12.27 -15.24 5.56
C ALA A 106 -10.74 -15.39 5.43
N LYS A 107 -10.01 -14.28 5.49
CA LYS A 107 -8.53 -14.27 5.57
C LYS A 107 -8.00 -14.39 7.01
N GLY A 108 -8.87 -14.40 8.02
CA GLY A 108 -8.49 -14.54 9.43
C GLY A 108 -8.40 -13.22 10.20
N ILE A 109 -8.82 -12.10 9.60
CA ILE A 109 -8.91 -10.81 10.30
C ILE A 109 -10.15 -10.83 11.20
N SER A 110 -10.01 -10.50 12.47
CA SER A 110 -11.14 -10.50 13.41
C SER A 110 -12.22 -9.50 13.00
N GLU A 111 -13.48 -9.93 12.96
CA GLU A 111 -14.63 -9.04 12.74
C GLU A 111 -14.71 -7.89 13.75
N THR A 112 -14.22 -8.10 14.98
CA THR A 112 -14.18 -7.07 16.02
C THR A 112 -13.18 -5.94 15.74
N ASN A 113 -12.29 -6.15 14.77
CA ASN A 113 -11.39 -5.13 14.25
C ASN A 113 -11.98 -4.38 13.06
N ILE A 114 -13.09 -4.86 12.48
CA ILE A 114 -13.69 -4.28 11.28
C ILE A 114 -14.99 -3.56 11.64
N LYS A 115 -15.04 -2.25 11.42
CA LYS A 115 -16.23 -1.42 11.64
C LYS A 115 -16.81 -0.97 10.31
N ILE A 116 -18.09 -1.19 10.09
CA ILE A 116 -18.82 -0.66 8.93
C ILE A 116 -19.62 0.57 9.37
N SER A 117 -19.62 1.64 8.58
CA SER A 117 -20.38 2.86 8.89
C SER A 117 -20.84 3.59 7.63
N GLY A 118 -22.13 3.88 7.54
CA GLY A 118 -22.67 4.77 6.52
C GLY A 118 -22.36 6.22 6.86
N LEU A 119 -21.87 6.99 5.88
CA LEU A 119 -21.62 8.42 6.00
C LEU A 119 -22.48 9.18 4.99
N SER A 120 -22.93 10.38 5.36
CA SER A 120 -23.74 11.22 4.50
C SER A 120 -22.91 11.86 3.38
N GLN A 121 -23.58 12.24 2.28
CA GLN A 121 -22.96 12.97 1.17
C GLN A 121 -22.23 14.24 1.66
N ALA A 122 -22.84 14.99 2.58
CA ALA A 122 -22.26 16.19 3.16
C ALA A 122 -20.93 15.91 3.88
N TRP A 123 -20.80 14.75 4.54
CA TRP A 123 -19.55 14.35 5.18
C TRP A 123 -18.46 14.08 4.13
N PHE A 124 -18.79 13.35 3.06
CA PHE A 124 -17.86 13.06 1.97
C PHE A 124 -17.35 14.34 1.29
N ASP A 125 -18.24 15.30 1.07
CA ASP A 125 -17.89 16.57 0.45
C ASP A 125 -17.01 17.43 1.38
N ALA A 126 -17.32 17.46 2.68
CA ALA A 126 -16.55 18.18 3.69
C ALA A 126 -15.14 17.60 3.94
N ASN A 127 -14.91 16.32 3.63
CA ASN A 127 -13.64 15.62 3.87
C ASN A 127 -12.77 15.49 2.60
N GLY A 128 -12.93 16.45 1.69
CA GLY A 128 -12.08 16.60 0.50
C GLY A 128 -12.58 15.86 -0.73
N GLY A 129 -13.88 15.56 -0.80
CA GLY A 129 -14.49 14.97 -2.00
C GLY A 129 -13.87 13.63 -2.37
N LEU A 130 -13.87 12.69 -1.42
CA LEU A 130 -13.25 11.37 -1.58
C LEU A 130 -13.62 10.71 -2.91
N SER A 131 -12.64 10.09 -3.55
CA SER A 131 -12.90 9.13 -4.63
C SER A 131 -13.45 7.83 -4.04
N SER A 132 -14.16 7.04 -4.85
CA SER A 132 -14.46 5.66 -4.44
C SER A 132 -13.17 4.86 -4.29
N ASP A 133 -13.27 3.74 -3.58
CA ASP A 133 -12.23 2.72 -3.43
C ASP A 133 -10.93 3.29 -2.82
N GLN A 134 -11.04 4.24 -1.89
CA GLN A 134 -9.87 4.91 -1.30
C GLN A 134 -9.50 4.33 0.08
N ILE A 135 -8.23 3.98 0.30
CA ILE A 135 -7.70 3.52 1.58
C ILE A 135 -6.90 4.65 2.23
N ARG A 136 -7.37 5.15 3.37
CA ARG A 136 -6.70 6.19 4.16
C ARG A 136 -5.95 5.62 5.35
N TYR A 137 -4.74 6.11 5.56
CA TYR A 137 -3.82 5.64 6.59
C TYR A 137 -2.83 6.73 7.02
N GLU A 138 -2.31 6.64 8.23
CA GLU A 138 -1.21 7.45 8.73
C GLU A 138 0.13 6.88 8.24
N ARG A 139 0.91 7.74 7.58
CA ARG A 139 2.12 7.30 6.85
C ARG A 139 3.14 6.59 7.74
N ASN A 140 3.32 7.07 8.96
CA ASN A 140 4.42 6.61 9.82
C ASN A 140 4.10 5.31 10.58
N SER A 141 2.82 4.98 10.75
CA SER A 141 2.38 3.83 11.56
C SER A 141 1.63 2.76 10.77
N GLU A 142 1.04 3.10 9.63
CA GLU A 142 0.03 2.25 8.99
C GLU A 142 0.36 1.88 7.54
N LEU A 143 1.48 2.35 6.98
CA LEU A 143 1.84 2.12 5.57
C LEU A 143 1.82 0.63 5.19
N GLN A 144 2.51 -0.22 5.95
CA GLN A 144 2.58 -1.66 5.66
C GLN A 144 1.19 -2.32 5.73
N ALA A 145 0.38 -1.91 6.70
CA ALA A 145 -0.97 -2.43 6.86
C ALA A 145 -1.91 -1.93 5.74
N ALA A 146 -1.75 -0.69 5.27
CA ALA A 146 -2.51 -0.15 4.14
C ALA A 146 -2.17 -0.88 2.83
N ILE A 147 -0.89 -1.14 2.57
CA ILE A 147 -0.42 -1.94 1.42
C ILE A 147 -0.97 -3.37 1.51
N ALA A 148 -0.87 -4.02 2.68
CA ALA A 148 -1.42 -5.35 2.91
C ALA A 148 -2.92 -5.41 2.60
N LEU A 149 -3.67 -4.41 3.07
CA LEU A 149 -5.10 -4.29 2.83
C LEU A 149 -5.41 -4.12 1.33
N GLN A 150 -4.71 -3.21 0.65
CA GLN A 150 -4.84 -2.97 -0.78
C GLN A 150 -4.64 -4.27 -1.57
N ARG A 151 -3.55 -5.01 -1.32
CA ARG A 151 -3.25 -6.27 -2.03
C ARG A 151 -4.31 -7.35 -1.79
N ILE A 152 -4.85 -7.46 -0.57
CA ILE A 152 -5.96 -8.38 -0.28
C ILE A 152 -7.20 -8.00 -1.09
N LEU A 153 -7.52 -6.70 -1.13
CA LEU A 153 -8.70 -6.20 -1.83
C LEU A 153 -8.56 -6.30 -3.34
N GLU A 154 -7.40 -5.97 -3.93
CA GLU A 154 -7.14 -6.13 -5.36
C GLU A 154 -7.30 -7.59 -5.81
N LYS A 155 -6.85 -8.54 -4.99
CA LYS A 155 -7.02 -9.97 -5.27
C LYS A 155 -8.48 -10.42 -5.18
N ALA A 156 -9.26 -9.87 -4.25
CA ALA A 156 -10.68 -10.20 -4.09
C ALA A 156 -11.57 -9.48 -5.12
N TYR A 157 -11.16 -8.28 -5.55
CA TYR A 157 -11.92 -7.38 -6.41
C TYR A 157 -11.07 -6.89 -7.59
N PRO A 158 -10.69 -7.77 -8.54
CA PRO A 158 -9.73 -7.45 -9.61
C PRO A 158 -10.20 -6.39 -10.62
N LYS A 159 -11.47 -5.98 -10.55
CA LYS A 159 -12.04 -4.90 -11.38
C LYS A 159 -12.05 -3.54 -10.68
N LYS A 160 -11.62 -3.48 -9.41
CA LYS A 160 -11.52 -2.26 -8.62
C LYS A 160 -10.06 -1.90 -8.43
N GLN A 161 -9.80 -0.60 -8.36
CA GLN A 161 -8.49 -0.07 -8.05
C GLN A 161 -8.59 0.65 -6.72
N PHE A 162 -7.98 0.07 -5.69
CA PHE A 162 -7.96 0.69 -4.38
C PHE A 162 -6.79 1.66 -4.30
N HIS A 163 -7.06 2.94 -4.05
CA HIS A 163 -6.03 3.98 -4.01
C HIS A 163 -5.59 4.28 -2.58
N LEU A 164 -4.30 4.19 -2.32
CA LEU A 164 -3.70 4.59 -1.05
C LEU A 164 -3.66 6.12 -0.91
N GLN A 165 -4.10 6.64 0.24
CA GLN A 165 -4.01 8.07 0.57
C GLN A 165 -3.53 8.26 2.01
N THR A 166 -2.39 8.95 2.16
CA THR A 166 -1.90 9.32 3.49
C THR A 166 -2.74 10.44 4.10
N ILE A 167 -3.05 10.31 5.38
CA ILE A 167 -3.60 11.39 6.21
C ILE A 167 -2.57 11.84 7.25
N ARG A 168 -2.85 12.97 7.93
CA ARG A 168 -2.03 13.48 9.03
C ARG A 168 -2.86 13.54 10.30
N GLY A 169 -2.34 12.95 11.38
CA GLY A 169 -2.86 13.12 12.74
C GLY A 169 -4.05 12.22 13.08
N SER A 170 -4.17 11.04 12.48
CA SER A 170 -5.16 10.06 12.90
C SER A 170 -4.73 9.30 14.16
N SER A 171 -5.71 8.64 14.79
CA SER A 171 -5.45 7.67 15.85
C SER A 171 -4.52 6.58 15.31
N PRO A 172 -3.41 6.25 16.00
CA PRO A 172 -2.52 5.19 15.56
C PRO A 172 -3.24 3.85 15.52
N ASN A 173 -2.84 3.02 14.57
CA ASN A 173 -3.37 1.68 14.30
C ASN A 173 -4.80 1.66 13.73
N TYR A 174 -5.12 2.63 12.87
CA TYR A 174 -6.45 2.77 12.28
C TYR A 174 -6.41 3.04 10.78
N ILE A 175 -6.96 2.13 9.98
CA ILE A 175 -7.05 2.27 8.52
C ILE A 175 -8.50 2.39 8.10
N SER A 176 -8.78 3.27 7.14
CA SER A 176 -10.13 3.47 6.60
C SER A 176 -10.22 3.11 5.13
N ILE A 177 -11.28 2.43 4.73
CA ILE A 177 -11.69 2.23 3.34
C ILE A 177 -12.90 3.12 3.08
N PHE A 178 -12.93 3.85 1.97
CA PHE A 178 -14.04 4.70 1.56
C PHE A 178 -14.63 4.21 0.24
N LEU A 179 -15.95 3.98 0.24
CA LEU A 179 -16.76 3.56 -0.90
C LEU A 179 -17.77 4.67 -1.21
N LYS A 180 -17.82 5.16 -2.46
CA LYS A 180 -18.66 6.30 -2.85
C LYS A 180 -19.44 6.03 -4.14
#